data_AF-A0A7W1RRK3-F1
#
_entry.id   AF-A0A7W1RRK3-F1
#
_cell.length_a   1.000
_cell.length_b   1.000
_cell.length_c   1.000
_cell.angle_alpha   90.00
_cell.angle_beta   90.00
_cell.angle_gamma   90.00
#
_symmetry.space_group_name_H-M   'P 1'
#
loop_
_entity.id
_entity.type
_entity.pdbx_description
1 polymer ?
#
loop_
_entity_poly.entity_id
_entity_poly.type
_entity_poly.pdbx_seq_one_letter_code
_entity_poly.pdbx_strand_id
1 'polypeptide(L)'
;MTTQEPQGPQGMGGEAAGMPSDEELQAALDEQMRRLTVPDVLAQTVVTLINLGARKLGLTGGPEGAEAGERDLEQARLAIEATRALLPLVPAEPSQIREALSQLQMAYAREAGGQDPPASAEGPGAPGTEPAPGAPAPGPADDPDRARARAKIWTPGSS
;
A
#
# COMPACT_ATOMS: atom_id res chain seq x y z
N MET A 1 -31.94 -37.91 -67.42
CA MET A 1 -30.70 -37.53 -66.72
C MET A 1 -30.80 -36.03 -66.45
N THR A 2 -31.23 -35.67 -65.24
CA THR A 2 -31.48 -34.28 -64.82
C THR A 2 -30.18 -33.71 -64.26
N THR A 3 -29.74 -32.58 -64.83
CA THR A 3 -28.58 -31.79 -64.41
C THR A 3 -28.81 -31.20 -63.01
N GLN A 4 -27.83 -31.37 -62.13
CA GLN A 4 -27.81 -30.82 -60.77
C GLN A 4 -27.04 -29.48 -60.80
N GLU A 5 -27.74 -28.39 -60.49
CA GLU A 5 -27.16 -27.04 -60.35
C GLU A 5 -26.37 -26.90 -59.04
N PRO A 6 -25.31 -26.06 -59.01
CA PRO A 6 -24.45 -25.89 -57.84
C PRO A 6 -25.12 -24.97 -56.82
N GLN A 7 -25.25 -25.44 -55.58
CA GLN A 7 -25.67 -24.62 -54.44
C GLN A 7 -24.51 -23.72 -54.02
N GLY A 8 -24.62 -22.42 -54.30
CA GLY A 8 -23.76 -21.37 -53.76
C GLY A 8 -23.98 -21.15 -52.26
N PRO A 9 -23.04 -20.46 -51.59
CA PRO A 9 -22.93 -20.43 -50.13
C PRO A 9 -24.09 -19.66 -49.50
N GLN A 10 -24.84 -20.32 -48.63
CA GLN A 10 -25.88 -19.72 -47.81
C GLN A 10 -25.25 -19.09 -46.56
N GLY A 11 -25.42 -17.77 -46.41
CA GLY A 11 -25.57 -17.12 -45.11
C GLY A 11 -24.31 -16.73 -44.34
N MET A 12 -23.60 -15.69 -44.81
CA MET A 12 -22.82 -14.80 -43.92
C MET A 12 -23.52 -13.43 -43.92
N GLY A 13 -24.47 -13.25 -43.00
CA GLY A 13 -25.26 -12.00 -42.90
C GLY A 13 -25.84 -11.74 -41.51
N GLY A 14 -25.30 -12.38 -40.46
CA GLY A 14 -25.88 -12.35 -39.11
C GLY A 14 -25.12 -11.54 -38.05
N GLU A 15 -23.91 -11.05 -38.31
CA GLU A 15 -23.04 -10.53 -37.23
C GLU A 15 -23.01 -9.01 -37.06
N ALA A 16 -23.73 -8.23 -37.88
CA ALA A 16 -23.75 -6.76 -37.79
C ALA A 16 -24.94 -6.19 -36.98
N ALA A 17 -25.83 -7.03 -36.44
CA ALA A 17 -27.07 -6.60 -35.78
C ALA A 17 -26.98 -6.49 -34.23
N GLY A 18 -25.77 -6.51 -33.66
CA GLY A 18 -25.57 -6.62 -32.21
C GLY A 18 -24.77 -5.50 -31.54
N MET A 19 -24.22 -4.54 -32.29
CA MET A 19 -23.49 -3.41 -31.71
C MET A 19 -24.44 -2.21 -31.55
N PRO A 20 -24.56 -1.62 -30.36
CA PRO A 20 -25.36 -0.41 -30.16
C PRO A 20 -24.83 0.71 -31.05
N SER A 21 -25.74 1.51 -31.58
CA SER A 21 -25.40 2.71 -32.35
C SER A 21 -24.70 3.76 -31.49
N ASP A 22 -23.98 4.69 -32.12
CA ASP A 22 -23.27 5.77 -31.42
C ASP A 22 -24.22 6.61 -30.54
N GLU A 23 -25.45 6.84 -31.00
CA GLU A 23 -26.48 7.58 -30.27
C GLU A 23 -26.97 6.81 -29.04
N GLU A 24 -27.18 5.50 -29.17
CA GLU A 24 -27.53 4.63 -28.04
C GLU A 24 -26.40 4.53 -27.02
N LEU A 25 -25.15 4.50 -27.46
CA LEU A 25 -23.98 4.52 -26.59
C LEU A 25 -23.89 5.84 -25.82
N GLN A 26 -24.13 6.98 -26.48
CA GLN A 26 -24.13 8.29 -25.85
C GLN A 26 -25.23 8.41 -24.80
N ALA A 27 -26.46 7.99 -25.12
CA ALA A 27 -27.57 7.97 -24.18
C ALA A 27 -27.29 7.07 -22.97
N ALA A 28 -26.63 5.92 -23.18
CA ALA A 28 -26.23 5.02 -22.10
C ALA A 28 -25.15 5.61 -21.18
N LEU A 29 -24.21 6.39 -21.72
CA LEU A 29 -23.20 7.10 -20.93
C LEU A 29 -23.82 8.24 -20.12
N ASP A 30 -24.70 9.05 -20.72
CA ASP A 30 -25.40 10.15 -20.04
C ASP A 30 -26.22 9.63 -18.85
N GLU A 31 -26.92 8.51 -19.03
CA GLU A 31 -27.70 7.88 -17.96
C GLU A 31 -26.80 7.30 -16.86
N GLN A 32 -25.62 6.77 -17.19
CA GLN A 32 -24.64 6.38 -16.18
C GLN A 32 -24.14 7.59 -15.37
N MET A 33 -23.81 8.69 -16.06
CA MET A 33 -23.34 9.92 -15.42
C MET A 33 -24.38 10.53 -14.48
N ARG A 34 -25.68 10.42 -14.81
CA ARG A 34 -26.78 10.87 -13.93
C ARG A 34 -26.88 10.07 -12.63
N ARG A 35 -26.52 8.79 -12.64
CA ARG A 35 -26.59 7.91 -11.47
C ARG A 35 -25.38 8.02 -10.55
N LEU A 36 -24.24 8.44 -11.07
CA LEU A 36 -23.01 8.57 -10.28
C LEU A 36 -23.11 9.73 -9.29
N THR A 37 -22.75 9.47 -8.04
CA THR A 37 -22.64 10.52 -7.03
C THR A 37 -21.17 10.85 -6.75
N VAL A 38 -20.87 12.11 -6.47
CA VAL A 38 -19.51 12.55 -6.10
C VAL A 38 -18.99 11.80 -4.85
N PRO A 39 -19.79 11.59 -3.79
CA PRO A 39 -19.39 10.75 -2.66
C PRO A 39 -18.89 9.35 -3.03
N ASP A 40 -19.58 8.66 -3.93
CA ASP A 40 -19.21 7.30 -4.34
C ASP A 40 -17.89 7.29 -5.10
N VAL A 41 -17.68 8.28 -5.98
CA VAL A 41 -16.43 8.46 -6.72
C VAL A 41 -15.27 8.75 -5.77
N LEU A 42 -15.48 9.60 -4.76
CA LEU A 42 -14.46 9.90 -3.75
C LEU A 42 -14.08 8.66 -2.93
N ALA A 43 -15.06 7.89 -2.47
CA ALA A 43 -14.84 6.64 -1.74
C ALA A 43 -14.04 5.64 -2.60
N GLN A 44 -14.44 5.44 -3.86
CA GLN A 44 -13.74 4.55 -4.78
C GLN A 44 -12.31 5.03 -5.11
N THR A 45 -12.11 6.34 -5.22
CA THR A 45 -10.80 6.95 -5.42
C THR A 45 -9.88 6.69 -4.23
N VAL A 46 -10.38 6.89 -2.99
CA VAL A 46 -9.62 6.60 -1.76
C VAL A 46 -9.20 5.13 -1.69
N VAL A 47 -10.11 4.20 -1.98
CA VAL A 47 -9.78 2.76 -2.02
C VAL A 47 -8.70 2.47 -3.08
N THR A 48 -8.82 3.09 -4.25
CA THR A 48 -7.84 2.94 -5.33
C THR A 48 -6.45 3.46 -4.92
N LEU A 49 -6.38 4.63 -4.28
CA LEU A 49 -5.13 5.22 -3.78
C LEU A 49 -4.46 4.33 -2.72
N ILE A 50 -5.23 3.78 -1.77
CA ILE A 50 -4.70 2.87 -0.75
C ILE A 50 -4.10 1.62 -1.40
N ASN A 51 -4.83 0.99 -2.32
CA ASN A 51 -4.37 -0.21 -3.02
C ASN A 51 -3.13 0.07 -3.88
N LEU A 52 -3.11 1.23 -4.56
CA LEU A 52 -1.97 1.64 -5.36
C LEU A 52 -0.75 1.91 -4.47
N GLY A 53 -0.91 2.61 -3.35
CA GLY A 53 0.15 2.84 -2.38
C GLY A 53 0.73 1.53 -1.83
N ALA A 54 -0.13 0.57 -1.49
CA ALA A 54 0.29 -0.75 -1.04
C ALA A 54 1.11 -1.50 -2.11
N ARG A 55 0.69 -1.41 -3.38
CA ARG A 55 1.44 -1.99 -4.51
C ARG A 55 2.79 -1.31 -4.70
N LYS A 56 2.87 0.01 -4.57
CA LYS A 56 4.13 0.78 -4.67
C LYS A 56 5.13 0.44 -3.55
N LEU A 57 4.63 -0.02 -2.41
CA LEU A 57 5.44 -0.57 -1.32
C LEU A 57 5.79 -2.06 -1.50
N GLY A 58 5.28 -2.72 -2.55
CA GLY A 58 5.50 -4.15 -2.78
C GLY A 58 4.69 -5.07 -1.86
N LEU A 59 3.62 -4.58 -1.22
CA LEU A 59 2.78 -5.35 -0.29
C LEU A 59 1.79 -6.30 -1.00
N THR A 60 1.61 -6.14 -2.31
CA THR A 60 0.59 -6.86 -3.09
C THR A 60 1.17 -7.85 -4.11
N GLY A 61 2.45 -8.23 -3.98
CA GLY A 61 3.11 -9.21 -4.86
C GLY A 61 3.07 -10.62 -4.27
N GLY A 62 2.55 -11.60 -5.04
CA GLY A 62 2.80 -13.03 -4.78
C GLY A 62 4.24 -13.43 -5.15
N PRO A 63 4.67 -14.69 -4.90
CA PRO A 63 6.05 -15.13 -5.14
C PRO A 63 6.54 -14.97 -6.59
N GLU A 64 5.64 -14.82 -7.56
CA GLU A 64 5.95 -14.59 -8.98
C GLU A 64 5.67 -13.15 -9.46
N GLY A 65 5.07 -12.31 -8.60
CA GLY A 65 4.82 -10.88 -8.85
C GLY A 65 5.88 -9.96 -8.24
N ALA A 66 6.82 -10.54 -7.50
CA ALA A 66 8.06 -9.91 -7.06
C ALA A 66 9.16 -10.12 -8.11
N GLU A 67 8.87 -9.84 -9.39
CA GLU A 67 9.89 -9.10 -10.13
C GLU A 67 10.11 -7.84 -9.28
N ALA A 68 11.32 -7.67 -8.75
CA ALA A 68 11.69 -6.56 -7.88
C ALA A 68 11.62 -5.22 -8.65
N GLY A 69 10.44 -4.84 -9.12
CA GLY A 69 10.14 -3.50 -9.53
C GLY A 69 10.45 -2.62 -8.32
N GLU A 70 11.32 -1.64 -8.52
CA GLU A 70 11.76 -0.73 -7.47
C GLU A 70 10.55 -0.25 -6.68
N ARG A 71 10.61 -0.48 -5.35
CA ARG A 71 9.67 0.14 -4.43
C ARG A 71 9.74 1.64 -4.67
N ASP A 72 8.57 2.25 -4.82
CA ASP A 72 8.45 3.64 -5.22
C ASP A 72 7.89 4.42 -4.02
N LEU A 73 8.81 4.80 -3.12
CA LEU A 73 8.45 5.50 -1.88
C LEU A 73 7.83 6.86 -2.16
N GLU A 74 8.23 7.56 -3.22
CA GLU A 74 7.63 8.84 -3.59
C GLU A 74 6.17 8.68 -4.03
N GLN A 75 5.86 7.68 -4.87
CA GLN A 75 4.47 7.40 -5.23
C GLN A 75 3.65 6.88 -4.05
N ALA A 76 4.23 6.07 -3.15
CA ALA A 76 3.55 5.61 -1.95
C ALA A 76 3.22 6.79 -1.01
N ARG A 77 4.15 7.72 -0.82
CA ARG A 77 3.94 8.95 -0.05
C ARG A 77 2.83 9.81 -0.66
N LEU A 78 2.86 10.01 -1.97
CA LEU A 78 1.82 10.78 -2.66
C LEU A 78 0.44 10.15 -2.48
N ALA A 79 0.33 8.82 -2.59
CA ALA A 79 -0.93 8.11 -2.35
C ALA A 79 -1.44 8.30 -0.91
N ILE A 80 -0.55 8.25 0.09
CA ILE A 80 -0.90 8.50 1.50
C ILE A 80 -1.42 9.93 1.69
N GLU A 81 -0.68 10.92 1.19
CA GLU A 81 -1.06 12.34 1.36
C GLU A 81 -2.36 12.68 0.61
N ALA A 82 -2.53 12.18 -0.62
CA ALA A 82 -3.78 12.32 -1.36
C ALA A 82 -4.96 11.68 -0.62
N THR A 83 -4.77 10.48 -0.07
CA THR A 83 -5.80 9.80 0.72
C THR A 83 -6.18 10.62 1.95
N ARG A 84 -5.20 11.13 2.71
CA ARG A 84 -5.45 11.98 3.89
C ARG A 84 -6.22 13.25 3.55
N ALA A 85 -5.95 13.84 2.40
CA ALA A 85 -6.63 15.05 1.95
C ALA A 85 -8.09 14.79 1.52
N LEU A 86 -8.37 13.63 0.91
CA LEU A 86 -9.70 13.27 0.43
C LEU A 86 -10.61 12.69 1.53
N LEU A 87 -10.03 12.00 2.52
CA LEU A 87 -10.78 11.30 3.57
C LEU A 87 -11.85 12.14 4.31
N PRO A 88 -11.60 13.43 4.65
CA PRO A 88 -12.61 14.26 5.31
C PRO A 88 -13.81 14.59 4.41
N LEU A 89 -13.70 14.40 3.09
CA LEU A 89 -14.73 14.71 2.11
C LEU A 89 -15.65 13.51 1.80
N VAL A 90 -15.28 12.31 2.25
CA VAL A 90 -16.08 11.09 2.05
C VAL A 90 -17.15 11.00 3.15
N PRO A 91 -18.45 11.10 2.82
CA PRO A 91 -19.50 10.93 3.80
C PRO A 91 -19.62 9.44 4.19
N ALA A 92 -19.80 9.17 5.49
CA ALA A 92 -19.87 7.81 6.04
C ALA A 92 -18.61 6.97 5.80
N GLU A 93 -17.50 7.44 6.32
CA GLU A 93 -16.26 6.68 6.41
C GLU A 93 -16.43 5.36 7.19
N PRO A 94 -16.36 4.18 6.51
CA PRO A 94 -16.23 2.94 7.23
C PRO A 94 -14.88 2.98 7.95
N SER A 95 -14.86 2.70 9.26
CA SER A 95 -13.63 2.61 10.07
C SER A 95 -12.49 1.84 9.39
N GLN A 96 -12.85 0.88 8.52
CA GLN A 96 -11.95 0.11 7.67
C GLN A 96 -11.04 0.96 6.76
N ILE A 97 -11.50 2.08 6.19
CA ILE A 97 -10.65 2.91 5.31
C ILE A 97 -9.56 3.61 6.13
N ARG A 98 -9.91 4.16 7.29
CA ARG A 98 -8.95 4.74 8.24
C ARG A 98 -7.94 3.73 8.73
N GLU A 99 -8.40 2.52 9.02
CA GLU A 99 -7.54 1.42 9.44
C GLU A 99 -6.55 1.03 8.32
N ALA A 100 -7.05 0.87 7.09
CA ALA A 100 -6.21 0.57 5.93
C ALA A 100 -5.18 1.67 5.65
N LEU A 101 -5.56 2.95 5.77
CA LEU A 101 -4.63 4.07 5.69
C LEU A 101 -3.55 4.02 6.78
N SER A 102 -3.93 3.69 8.01
CA SER A 102 -2.98 3.56 9.12
C SER A 102 -1.99 2.41 8.90
N GLN A 103 -2.47 1.28 8.40
CA GLN A 103 -1.62 0.14 8.00
C GLN A 103 -0.65 0.52 6.89
N LEU A 104 -1.13 1.23 5.87
CA LEU A 104 -0.31 1.74 4.77
C LEU A 104 0.78 2.69 5.27
N GLN A 105 0.45 3.62 6.16
CA GLN A 105 1.41 4.55 6.76
C GLN A 105 2.49 3.85 7.58
N MET A 106 2.12 2.82 8.35
CA MET A 106 3.09 2.02 9.10
C MET A 106 4.03 1.24 8.18
N ALA A 107 3.51 0.67 7.09
CA ALA A 107 4.34 -0.01 6.10
C ALA A 107 5.31 0.97 5.42
N TYR A 108 4.82 2.15 5.02
CA TYR A 108 5.67 3.22 4.47
C TYR A 108 6.77 3.64 5.44
N ALA A 109 6.46 3.85 6.72
CA ALA A 109 7.45 4.25 7.72
C ALA A 109 8.54 3.19 7.95
N ARG A 110 8.20 1.89 7.89
CA ARG A 110 9.17 0.79 7.98
C ARG A 110 10.12 0.78 6.79
N GLU A 111 9.61 1.00 5.58
CA GLU A 111 10.39 1.02 4.36
C GLU A 111 11.26 2.30 4.25
N ALA A 112 10.70 3.45 4.62
CA ALA A 112 11.41 4.74 4.60
C ALA A 112 12.45 4.88 5.73
N GLY A 113 12.20 4.29 6.90
CA GLY A 113 13.13 4.27 8.03
C GLY A 113 14.15 3.13 7.99
N GLY A 114 14.03 2.23 7.01
CA GLY A 114 15.00 1.15 6.75
C GLY A 114 16.19 1.58 5.87
N GLN A 115 16.19 2.82 5.36
CA GLN A 115 17.38 3.47 4.84
C GLN A 115 18.05 4.21 6.00
N ASP A 116 19.32 3.84 6.26
CA ASP A 116 20.14 4.14 7.44
C ASP A 116 19.81 5.43 8.23
N PRO A 117 19.83 5.40 9.58
CA PRO A 117 19.93 6.64 10.34
C PRO A 117 21.18 7.40 9.88
N PRO A 118 21.12 8.73 9.66
CA PRO A 118 22.33 9.49 9.43
C PRO A 118 23.26 9.22 10.60
N ALA A 119 24.47 8.73 10.28
CA ALA A 119 25.56 8.57 11.21
C ALA A 119 25.59 9.80 12.13
N SER A 120 25.60 9.56 13.43
CA SER A 120 25.80 10.57 14.46
C SER A 120 26.99 11.45 14.06
N ALA A 121 26.70 12.58 13.43
CA ALA A 121 27.58 13.72 13.40
C ALA A 121 27.40 14.40 14.76
N GLU A 122 27.91 13.74 15.81
CA GLU A 122 28.18 14.41 17.07
C GLU A 122 29.22 15.48 16.78
N GLY A 123 28.80 16.71 17.06
CA GLY A 123 29.44 17.95 16.65
C GLY A 123 30.75 18.25 17.38
N PRO A 124 31.28 19.46 17.12
CA PRO A 124 32.67 19.84 17.38
C PRO A 124 32.94 20.08 18.87
N GLY A 125 34.19 19.82 19.26
CA GLY A 125 34.64 19.80 20.64
C GLY A 125 34.47 21.10 21.43
N ALA A 126 34.35 20.92 22.74
CA ALA A 126 34.62 21.93 23.75
C ALA A 126 35.83 21.46 24.59
N PRO A 127 36.88 22.28 24.77
CA PRO A 127 37.98 21.95 25.65
C PRO A 127 37.71 22.47 27.08
N GLY A 128 38.14 21.68 28.06
CA GLY A 128 38.59 22.18 29.37
C GLY A 128 37.57 22.15 30.51
N THR A 129 37.70 21.15 31.38
CA THR A 129 37.96 21.33 32.83
C THR A 129 38.14 19.95 33.48
N GLU A 130 39.35 19.70 33.97
CA GLU A 130 39.69 18.60 34.91
C GLU A 130 39.67 19.16 36.37
N PRO A 131 39.74 18.35 37.45
CA PRO A 131 38.59 18.07 38.31
C PRO A 131 38.82 18.29 39.83
N ALA A 132 37.77 18.00 40.63
CA ALA A 132 37.75 17.44 42.02
C ALA A 132 36.89 18.26 43.05
N PRO A 133 36.43 17.66 44.17
CA PRO A 133 35.96 16.29 44.42
C PRO A 133 34.58 16.25 45.12
N GLY A 134 33.77 15.24 44.84
CA GLY A 134 32.52 15.04 45.60
C GLY A 134 31.53 14.09 44.92
N ALA A 135 31.88 12.80 44.81
CA ALA A 135 30.92 11.77 44.46
C ALA A 135 29.95 11.51 45.64
N PRO A 136 28.69 11.16 45.34
CA PRO A 136 28.34 9.74 45.39
C PRO A 136 27.78 9.20 44.07
N ALA A 137 27.85 7.87 43.96
CA ALA A 137 27.85 7.05 42.76
C ALA A 137 26.54 7.03 41.93
N PRO A 138 26.62 6.71 40.62
CA PRO A 138 25.48 6.25 39.84
C PRO A 138 25.06 4.84 40.31
N GLY A 139 23.75 4.62 40.43
CA GLY A 139 23.14 3.37 40.89
C GLY A 139 23.50 2.15 40.03
N PRO A 140 23.36 0.93 40.58
CA PRO A 140 24.00 -0.26 40.02
C PRO A 140 23.44 -0.68 38.66
N ALA A 141 24.41 -1.02 37.82
CA ALA A 141 24.32 -1.73 36.56
C ALA A 141 23.56 -3.06 36.66
N ASP A 142 23.15 -3.53 35.48
CA ASP A 142 22.65 -4.85 35.13
C ASP A 142 22.84 -5.95 36.19
N ASP A 143 21.71 -6.33 36.79
CA ASP A 143 21.62 -7.45 37.72
C ASP A 143 21.86 -8.79 36.98
N PRO A 144 22.96 -9.51 37.25
CA PRO A 144 23.28 -10.78 36.61
C PRO A 144 22.26 -11.89 36.93
N ASP A 145 21.39 -11.73 37.92
CA ASP A 145 20.38 -12.73 38.27
C ASP A 145 19.20 -12.75 37.29
N ARG A 146 18.89 -11.63 36.62
CA ARG A 146 17.86 -11.61 35.55
C ARG A 146 18.33 -12.32 34.28
N ALA A 147 19.62 -12.24 33.97
CA ALA A 147 20.23 -12.97 32.85
C ALA A 147 20.23 -14.49 33.11
N ARG A 148 20.50 -14.92 34.34
CA ARG A 148 20.43 -16.34 34.75
C ARG A 148 18.99 -16.88 34.79
N ALA A 149 18.00 -16.04 35.09
CA ALA A 149 16.59 -16.40 35.04
C ALA A 149 16.11 -16.69 33.60
N ARG A 150 16.63 -15.98 32.60
CA ARG A 150 16.30 -16.21 31.18
C ARG A 150 16.96 -17.47 30.60
N ALA A 151 18.16 -17.81 31.08
CA ALA A 151 18.86 -19.04 30.68
C ALA A 151 18.19 -20.34 31.17
N LYS A 152 17.33 -20.28 32.20
CA LYS A 152 16.61 -21.45 32.73
C LYS A 152 15.30 -21.79 32.01
N ILE A 153 14.84 -20.95 31.07
CA ILE A 153 13.53 -21.11 30.40
C ILE A 153 13.67 -21.73 28.99
N TRP A 154 14.89 -21.97 28.50
CA TRP A 154 15.13 -22.62 27.21
C TRP A 154 15.62 -24.07 27.40
N THR A 155 14.72 -25.03 27.20
CA THR A 155 15.07 -26.44 26.97
C THR A 155 14.64 -26.81 25.55
N PRO A 156 15.56 -26.88 24.57
CA PRO A 156 15.25 -27.51 23.30
C PRO A 156 15.20 -29.02 23.55
N GLY A 157 14.03 -29.62 23.31
CA GLY A 157 13.80 -31.04 23.48
C GLY A 157 14.82 -31.88 22.71
N SER A 158 15.50 -32.75 23.44
CA SER A 158 16.41 -33.77 22.94
C SER A 158 15.65 -35.07 22.70
N SER A 159 15.92 -35.66 21.52
CA SER A 159 15.69 -37.06 21.10
C SER A 159 14.28 -37.48 20.71
#